data_AF-A0A2E5B5W2-F1
#
_entry.id   AF-A0A2E5B5W2-F1
#
_cell.length_a   1.000
_cell.length_b   1.000
_cell.length_c   1.000
_cell.angle_alpha   90.00
_cell.angle_beta   90.00
_cell.angle_gamma   90.00
#
_symmetry.space_group_name_H-M   'P 1'
#
loop_
_entity.id
_entity.type
_entity.pdbx_description
1 polymer ?
#
loop_
_entity_poly.entity_id
_entity_poly.type
_entity_poly.pdbx_seq_one_letter_code
_entity_poly.pdbx_strand_id
1 'polypeptide(L)'
;MPAQIPPEAQSIGRARGRLSASSLTTFRRCKEQWFLNYRIGLRGPLSSHQVMGIEVEDAFCSILMHRAPKVESFNDLEKWCHSLIKEHATKALQKGKSTFEDAMWNKGDFDEYFDIENVSQMLENGIRLQLEEVQACFESAGGVHEFEIPAPCWDSPPHFTQPEKANSMIAWKDEPHQFSKEITWQDAWEIARPWVKDPRNPEPQRMYHSDKWAAGECDLVLRWDGKVRIIDIKMGDGEGKFASSLPDQLNFYAWLWNETHESTCDGLEGWYLSNGLRKVVEVKPLSTDEYRAIHDEMKEWNNDNSFPIKSPCDGEAGGCYWCSVTQVEFDSPEITRPYEPLSSIPSRVNVKGRLQGAWGPLPNHYGEMVLGAMIQAGDKMVTLEESQPGSYPAMHESPQDDVVITGALPGVWRRQPRLYLDENSSIEASSEKKLTRMGMLRTKANVMGVVLSCSKRDGRRSDGRPWSMMSFHLWDGERVAEVVAFGSAINGTMLSIKPGDVVKLTSAELGWREGLVQLRIDSRTTRIEIKSKP
;
A
#
# COMPACT_ATOMS: atom_id res chain seq x y z
N MET A 1 -0.93 16.69 -13.37
CA MET A 1 -0.48 15.35 -13.74
C MET A 1 -1.03 14.26 -12.80
N PRO A 2 -1.79 13.26 -13.29
CA PRO A 2 -2.34 12.18 -12.45
C PRO A 2 -1.26 11.30 -11.77
N ALA A 3 -0.04 11.29 -12.32
CA ALA A 3 1.16 10.72 -11.72
C ALA A 3 2.25 11.80 -11.61
N GLN A 4 2.88 11.90 -10.45
CA GLN A 4 3.97 12.81 -10.17
C GLN A 4 5.23 12.04 -9.81
N ILE A 5 6.40 12.70 -9.93
CA ILE A 5 7.69 12.12 -9.54
C ILE A 5 7.59 11.63 -8.09
N PRO A 6 7.79 10.32 -7.84
CA PRO A 6 7.78 9.80 -6.48
C PRO A 6 8.84 10.52 -5.64
N PRO A 7 8.53 10.96 -4.41
CA PRO A 7 9.54 11.45 -3.50
C PRO A 7 10.68 10.45 -3.36
N GLU A 8 11.94 10.92 -3.36
CA GLU A 8 13.16 10.09 -3.39
C GLU A 8 13.20 8.98 -2.31
N ALA A 9 12.41 9.13 -1.24
CA ALA A 9 12.31 8.24 -0.10
C ALA A 9 11.32 7.07 -0.21
N GLN A 10 10.72 6.79 -1.38
CA GLN A 10 9.67 5.78 -1.45
C GLN A 10 10.15 4.43 -1.97
N SER A 11 10.36 3.52 -1.03
CA SER A 11 10.24 2.09 -1.29
C SER A 11 8.85 1.72 -1.80
N ILE A 12 8.76 0.65 -2.56
CA ILE A 12 7.56 0.05 -3.20
C ILE A 12 6.52 -0.45 -2.15
N GLY A 13 6.73 -0.17 -0.86
CA GLY A 13 5.87 -0.60 0.25
C GLY A 13 4.79 0.41 0.66
N ARG A 14 3.83 -0.06 1.47
CA ARG A 14 2.87 0.81 2.17
C ARG A 14 3.65 1.72 3.13
N ALA A 15 3.71 3.01 2.85
CA ALA A 15 4.11 4.01 3.83
C ALA A 15 2.99 4.08 4.87
N ARG A 16 3.21 3.51 6.06
CA ARG A 16 2.20 3.43 7.13
C ARG A 16 1.87 4.80 7.74
N GLY A 17 2.69 5.82 7.49
CA GLY A 17 2.51 7.18 7.96
C GLY A 17 1.89 8.19 6.97
N ARG A 18 1.49 7.79 5.76
CA ARG A 18 0.81 8.70 4.81
C ARG A 18 -0.69 8.50 4.78
N LEU A 19 -1.42 9.61 4.68
CA LEU A 19 -2.85 9.59 4.42
C LEU A 19 -3.11 9.20 2.95
N SER A 20 -4.02 8.25 2.76
CA SER A 20 -4.53 7.84 1.45
C SER A 20 -6.04 7.62 1.54
N ALA A 21 -6.75 7.63 0.40
CA ALA A 21 -8.20 7.43 0.38
C ALA A 21 -8.63 6.12 1.06
N SER A 22 -7.93 5.01 0.80
CA SER A 22 -8.23 3.73 1.44
C SER A 22 -7.96 3.75 2.96
N SER A 23 -6.89 4.43 3.40
CA SER A 23 -6.58 4.59 4.83
C SER A 23 -7.64 5.44 5.53
N LEU A 24 -7.97 6.60 4.94
CA LEU A 24 -8.99 7.54 5.39
C LEU A 24 -10.35 6.85 5.58
N THR A 25 -10.86 6.21 4.53
CA THR A 25 -12.18 5.60 4.56
C THR A 25 -12.24 4.42 5.53
N THR A 26 -11.15 3.65 5.66
CA THR A 26 -11.07 2.59 6.68
C THR A 26 -11.14 3.17 8.08
N PHE A 27 -10.39 4.24 8.37
CA PHE A 27 -10.40 4.89 9.67
C PHE A 27 -11.78 5.45 10.03
N ARG A 28 -12.47 6.11 9.07
CA ARG A 28 -13.82 6.63 9.30
C ARG A 28 -14.86 5.54 9.52
N ARG A 29 -14.75 4.40 8.82
CA ARG A 29 -15.66 3.26 9.00
C ARG A 29 -15.43 2.54 10.31
N CYS A 30 -14.17 2.25 10.65
CA CYS A 30 -13.80 1.50 11.86
C CYS A 30 -12.33 1.77 12.20
N LYS A 31 -12.09 2.54 13.27
CA LYS A 31 -10.74 2.94 13.68
C LYS A 31 -9.92 1.75 14.18
N GLU A 32 -10.58 0.76 14.80
CA GLU A 32 -9.99 -0.50 15.23
C GLU A 32 -9.55 -1.36 14.05
N GLN A 33 -10.36 -1.43 13.00
CA GLN A 33 -10.01 -2.09 11.74
C GLN A 33 -8.80 -1.40 11.10
N TRP A 34 -8.82 -0.07 11.05
CA TRP A 34 -7.70 0.72 10.53
C TRP A 34 -6.42 0.43 11.32
N PHE A 35 -6.48 0.47 12.66
CA PHE A 35 -5.36 0.19 13.54
C PHE A 35 -4.75 -1.19 13.26
N LEU A 36 -5.58 -2.23 13.23
CA LEU A 36 -5.09 -3.58 12.96
C LEU A 36 -4.51 -3.70 11.55
N ASN A 37 -5.16 -3.16 10.52
CA ASN A 37 -4.74 -3.31 9.12
C ASN A 37 -3.53 -2.46 8.72
N TYR A 38 -3.39 -1.26 9.29
CA TYR A 38 -2.42 -0.24 8.87
C TYR A 38 -1.29 -0.01 9.88
N ARG A 39 -1.53 -0.12 11.20
CA ARG A 39 -0.46 -0.03 12.22
C ARG A 39 0.18 -1.39 12.45
N ILE A 40 -0.61 -2.34 12.95
CA ILE A 40 -0.14 -3.70 13.27
C ILE A 40 0.13 -4.51 11.98
N GLY A 41 -0.66 -4.29 10.94
CA GLY A 41 -0.62 -5.06 9.70
C GLY A 41 -1.36 -6.39 9.76
N LEU A 42 -2.12 -6.65 10.83
CA LEU A 42 -2.91 -7.85 11.06
C LEU A 42 -4.20 -7.77 10.22
N ARG A 43 -4.24 -8.51 9.12
CA ARG A 43 -5.37 -8.54 8.16
C ARG A 43 -6.04 -9.90 8.14
N GLY A 44 -7.28 -9.95 7.64
CA GLY A 44 -7.97 -11.21 7.35
C GLY A 44 -7.41 -11.95 6.13
N PRO A 45 -7.97 -13.13 5.81
CA PRO A 45 -7.57 -13.91 4.64
C PRO A 45 -7.87 -13.14 3.35
N LEU A 46 -7.11 -13.44 2.30
CA LEU A 46 -7.41 -12.94 0.96
C LEU A 46 -8.74 -13.56 0.47
N SER A 47 -9.67 -12.72 0.00
CA SER A 47 -10.92 -13.20 -0.61
C SER A 47 -10.86 -13.18 -2.14
N SER A 48 -11.61 -14.07 -2.79
CA SER A 48 -11.74 -14.13 -4.25
C SER A 48 -12.20 -12.79 -4.83
N HIS A 49 -13.12 -12.11 -4.15
CA HIS A 49 -13.63 -10.80 -4.56
C HIS A 49 -12.59 -9.68 -4.51
N GLN A 50 -11.67 -9.71 -3.55
CA GLN A 50 -10.57 -8.72 -3.49
C GLN A 50 -9.61 -8.89 -4.67
N VAL A 51 -9.30 -10.15 -5.01
CA VAL A 51 -8.44 -10.46 -6.15
C VAL A 51 -9.13 -10.06 -7.45
N MET A 52 -10.37 -10.49 -7.65
CA MET A 52 -11.10 -10.21 -8.88
C MET A 52 -11.42 -8.73 -9.08
N GLY A 53 -11.63 -7.97 -8.00
CA GLY A 53 -11.76 -6.51 -8.11
C GLY A 53 -10.56 -5.88 -8.82
N ILE A 54 -9.33 -6.31 -8.49
CA ILE A 54 -8.10 -5.82 -9.11
C ILE A 54 -7.99 -6.33 -10.55
N GLU A 55 -8.21 -7.62 -10.79
CA GLU A 55 -8.02 -8.21 -12.11
C GLU A 55 -9.04 -7.72 -13.15
N VAL A 56 -10.28 -7.46 -12.74
CA VAL A 56 -11.32 -6.89 -13.62
C VAL A 56 -11.04 -5.41 -13.91
N GLU A 57 -10.58 -4.64 -12.93
CA GLU A 57 -10.15 -3.26 -13.12
C GLU A 57 -8.98 -3.17 -14.11
N ASP A 58 -7.93 -3.96 -13.90
CA ASP A 58 -6.76 -4.06 -14.78
C ASP A 58 -7.17 -4.45 -16.22
N ALA A 59 -8.10 -5.41 -16.35
CA ALA A 59 -8.62 -5.85 -17.65
C ALA A 59 -9.43 -4.75 -18.36
N PHE A 60 -10.29 -4.05 -17.62
CA PHE A 60 -11.06 -2.93 -18.18
C PHE A 60 -10.13 -1.80 -18.64
N CYS A 61 -9.21 -1.35 -17.79
CA CYS A 61 -8.19 -0.36 -18.15
C CYS A 61 -7.36 -0.80 -19.38
N SER A 62 -7.01 -2.09 -19.46
CA SER A 62 -6.29 -2.64 -20.60
C SER A 62 -7.09 -2.57 -21.90
N ILE A 63 -8.42 -2.72 -21.86
CA ILE A 63 -9.29 -2.53 -23.03
C ILE A 63 -9.26 -1.06 -23.48
N LEU A 64 -9.39 -0.12 -22.54
CA LEU A 64 -9.38 1.33 -22.82
C LEU A 64 -8.08 1.80 -23.49
N MET A 65 -6.95 1.15 -23.20
CA MET A 65 -5.65 1.47 -23.78
C MET A 65 -5.48 1.03 -25.25
N HIS A 66 -6.40 0.24 -25.81
CA HIS A 66 -6.34 -0.14 -27.23
C HIS A 66 -6.69 1.04 -28.13
N ARG A 67 -6.06 1.10 -29.31
CA ARG A 67 -6.47 2.03 -30.35
C ARG A 67 -7.57 1.40 -31.20
N ALA A 68 -8.68 2.12 -31.35
CA ALA A 68 -9.76 1.71 -32.22
C ALA A 68 -9.28 1.65 -33.69
N PRO A 69 -9.79 0.71 -34.51
CA PRO A 69 -9.59 0.75 -35.95
C PRO A 69 -10.44 1.87 -36.58
N LYS A 70 -10.19 2.16 -37.85
CA LYS A 70 -11.10 2.99 -38.65
C LYS A 70 -12.42 2.25 -38.84
N VAL A 71 -13.52 2.86 -38.39
CA VAL A 71 -14.86 2.30 -38.45
C VAL A 71 -15.84 3.35 -38.96
N GLU A 72 -16.85 2.89 -39.70
CA GLU A 72 -17.82 3.77 -40.37
C GLU A 72 -19.01 4.15 -39.46
N SER A 73 -19.23 3.42 -38.37
CA SER A 73 -20.38 3.63 -37.49
C SER A 73 -20.06 3.35 -36.02
N PHE A 74 -20.85 3.94 -35.12
CA PHE A 74 -20.78 3.68 -33.67
C PHE A 74 -20.97 2.18 -33.35
N ASN A 75 -21.88 1.51 -34.05
CA ASN A 75 -22.13 0.08 -33.88
C ASN A 75 -20.91 -0.78 -34.29
N ASP A 76 -20.12 -0.35 -35.27
CA ASP A 76 -18.89 -1.05 -35.63
C ASP A 76 -17.77 -0.82 -34.59
N LEU A 77 -17.72 0.37 -33.99
CA LEU A 77 -16.85 0.65 -32.84
C LEU A 77 -17.21 -0.22 -31.63
N GLU A 78 -18.49 -0.31 -31.31
CA GLU A 78 -19.02 -1.13 -30.21
C GLU A 78 -18.67 -2.61 -30.41
N LYS A 79 -18.93 -3.16 -31.61
CA LYS A 79 -18.54 -4.54 -31.96
C LYS A 79 -17.04 -4.78 -31.81
N TRP A 80 -16.21 -3.81 -32.20
CA TRP A 80 -14.77 -3.92 -32.00
C TRP A 80 -14.42 -3.97 -30.51
N CYS A 81 -14.96 -3.07 -29.69
CA CYS A 81 -14.74 -3.10 -28.23
C CYS A 81 -15.16 -4.46 -27.64
N HIS A 82 -16.32 -4.98 -28.03
CA HIS A 82 -16.83 -6.27 -27.56
C HIS A 82 -15.96 -7.45 -28.00
N SER A 83 -15.29 -7.36 -29.15
CA SER A 83 -14.37 -8.40 -29.61
C SER A 83 -13.15 -8.58 -28.69
N LEU A 84 -12.80 -7.56 -27.89
CA LEU A 84 -11.67 -7.60 -26.95
C LEU A 84 -12.04 -8.29 -25.62
N ILE A 85 -13.34 -8.31 -25.26
CA ILE A 85 -13.82 -8.72 -23.92
C ILE A 85 -13.36 -10.13 -23.57
N LYS A 86 -13.60 -11.10 -24.45
CA LYS A 86 -13.36 -12.52 -24.14
C LYS A 86 -11.90 -12.80 -23.78
N GLU A 87 -10.96 -12.19 -24.49
CA GLU A 87 -9.54 -12.37 -24.24
C GLU A 87 -9.14 -11.80 -22.87
N HIS A 88 -9.54 -10.56 -22.58
CA HIS A 88 -9.21 -9.88 -21.33
C HIS A 88 -9.91 -10.51 -20.12
N ALA A 89 -11.17 -10.91 -20.25
CA ALA A 89 -11.91 -11.65 -19.23
C ALA A 89 -11.24 -12.99 -18.90
N THR A 90 -10.80 -13.73 -19.92
CA THR A 90 -10.08 -15.00 -19.73
C THR A 90 -8.77 -14.79 -18.97
N LYS A 91 -8.00 -13.76 -19.34
CA LYS A 91 -6.73 -13.43 -18.66
C LYS A 91 -6.96 -13.02 -17.20
N ALA A 92 -7.94 -12.15 -16.94
CA ALA A 92 -8.31 -11.72 -15.61
C ALA A 92 -8.73 -12.91 -14.72
N LEU A 93 -9.58 -13.79 -15.24
CA LEU A 93 -10.06 -14.97 -14.51
C LEU A 93 -8.89 -15.93 -14.19
N GLN A 94 -8.02 -16.23 -15.16
CA GLN A 94 -6.87 -17.11 -14.96
C GLN A 94 -5.88 -16.55 -13.93
N LYS A 95 -5.54 -15.25 -14.06
CA LYS A 95 -4.61 -14.58 -13.14
C LYS A 95 -5.22 -14.44 -11.74
N GLY A 96 -6.51 -14.12 -11.66
CA GLY A 96 -7.24 -14.05 -10.39
C GLY A 96 -7.29 -15.39 -9.67
N LYS A 97 -7.59 -16.48 -10.40
CA LYS A 97 -7.62 -17.83 -9.85
C LYS A 97 -6.26 -18.25 -9.32
N SER A 98 -5.20 -18.11 -10.12
CA SER A 98 -3.83 -18.41 -9.67
C SER A 98 -3.44 -17.57 -8.45
N THR A 99 -3.71 -16.26 -8.45
CA THR A 99 -3.39 -15.38 -7.32
C THR A 99 -4.12 -15.80 -6.04
N PHE A 100 -5.38 -16.21 -6.15
CA PHE A 100 -6.17 -16.68 -5.02
C PHE A 100 -5.67 -18.02 -4.50
N GLU A 101 -5.47 -19.01 -5.38
CA GLU A 101 -5.02 -20.37 -5.03
C GLU A 101 -3.58 -20.40 -4.49
N ASP A 102 -2.68 -19.57 -5.03
CA ASP A 102 -1.28 -19.48 -4.60
C ASP A 102 -1.10 -18.64 -3.32
N ALA A 103 -2.15 -17.97 -2.83
CA ALA A 103 -2.08 -17.18 -1.62
C ALA A 103 -1.81 -18.06 -0.39
N MET A 104 -0.88 -17.63 0.46
CA MET A 104 -0.55 -18.36 1.71
C MET A 104 -1.76 -18.54 2.64
N TRP A 105 -2.70 -17.59 2.60
CA TRP A 105 -3.93 -17.64 3.36
C TRP A 105 -5.05 -16.94 2.61
N ASN A 106 -6.00 -17.74 2.17
CA ASN A 106 -7.21 -17.33 1.47
C ASN A 106 -8.45 -17.92 2.15
N LYS A 107 -9.63 -17.39 1.79
CA LYS A 107 -10.92 -17.93 2.23
C LYS A 107 -11.98 -17.72 1.15
N GLY A 108 -12.78 -18.75 0.94
CA GLY A 108 -13.87 -18.79 -0.05
C GLY A 108 -13.58 -19.79 -1.16
N ASP A 109 -14.55 -19.95 -2.04
CA ASP A 109 -14.41 -20.67 -3.31
C ASP A 109 -14.27 -19.64 -4.42
N PHE A 110 -13.32 -19.80 -5.35
CA PHE A 110 -13.17 -18.86 -6.46
C PHE A 110 -14.19 -19.13 -7.56
N ASP A 111 -14.38 -20.42 -7.89
CA ASP A 111 -15.21 -20.87 -9.01
C ASP A 111 -16.72 -20.74 -8.69
N GLU A 112 -17.08 -20.60 -7.41
CA GLU A 112 -18.45 -20.31 -6.98
C GLU A 112 -18.93 -18.91 -7.42
N TYR A 113 -18.03 -17.90 -7.42
CA TYR A 113 -18.42 -16.51 -7.67
C TYR A 113 -18.01 -15.99 -9.04
N PHE A 114 -16.97 -16.57 -9.66
CA PHE A 114 -16.38 -16.02 -10.86
C PHE A 114 -16.26 -17.06 -11.98
N ASP A 115 -16.87 -16.72 -13.10
CA ASP A 115 -16.79 -17.48 -14.34
C ASP A 115 -16.57 -16.50 -15.52
N ILE A 116 -16.38 -17.07 -16.70
CA ILE A 116 -16.10 -16.25 -17.89
C ILE A 116 -17.28 -15.36 -18.28
N GLU A 117 -18.52 -15.78 -18.03
CA GLU A 117 -19.73 -15.05 -18.43
C GLU A 117 -19.89 -13.81 -17.56
N ASN A 118 -19.78 -13.98 -16.24
CA ASN A 118 -19.95 -12.87 -15.30
C ASN A 118 -18.81 -11.84 -15.38
N VAL A 119 -17.56 -12.27 -15.58
CA VAL A 119 -16.44 -11.34 -15.82
C VAL A 119 -16.60 -10.63 -17.16
N SER A 120 -17.04 -11.32 -18.21
CA SER A 120 -17.30 -10.70 -19.52
C SER A 120 -18.39 -9.64 -19.43
N GLN A 121 -19.47 -9.91 -18.69
CA GLN A 121 -20.56 -8.96 -18.46
C GLN A 121 -20.07 -7.71 -17.72
N MET A 122 -19.15 -7.85 -16.76
CA MET A 122 -18.55 -6.71 -16.06
C MET A 122 -17.77 -5.81 -17.00
N LEU A 123 -16.97 -6.40 -17.90
CA LEU A 123 -16.21 -5.64 -18.89
C LEU A 123 -17.14 -4.97 -19.92
N GLU A 124 -18.19 -5.65 -20.36
CA GLU A 124 -19.21 -5.08 -21.25
C GLU A 124 -19.88 -3.85 -20.63
N ASN A 125 -20.26 -3.94 -19.35
CA ASN A 125 -20.84 -2.82 -18.60
C ASN A 125 -19.89 -1.62 -18.50
N GLY A 126 -18.60 -1.86 -18.25
CA GLY A 126 -17.58 -0.80 -18.26
C GLY A 126 -17.40 -0.17 -19.64
N ILE A 127 -17.34 -0.99 -20.69
CA ILE A 127 -17.24 -0.54 -22.08
C ILE A 127 -18.43 0.34 -22.44
N ARG A 128 -19.65 -0.04 -22.04
CA ARG A 128 -20.85 0.78 -22.27
C ARG A 128 -20.71 2.18 -21.67
N LEU A 129 -20.22 2.29 -20.43
CA LEU A 129 -19.97 3.58 -19.77
C LEU A 129 -18.92 4.43 -20.53
N GLN A 130 -17.87 3.80 -21.06
CA GLN A 130 -16.90 4.50 -21.90
C GLN A 130 -17.50 4.92 -23.25
N LEU A 131 -18.31 4.07 -23.89
CA LEU A 131 -18.92 4.37 -25.18
C LEU A 131 -19.87 5.58 -25.10
N GLU A 132 -20.51 5.81 -23.94
CA GLU A 132 -21.27 7.04 -23.67
C GLU A 132 -20.37 8.30 -23.78
N GLU A 133 -19.14 8.25 -23.25
CA GLU A 133 -18.17 9.35 -23.35
C GLU A 133 -17.67 9.56 -24.78
N VAL A 134 -17.43 8.45 -25.50
CA VAL A 134 -17.00 8.49 -26.90
C VAL A 134 -18.09 9.07 -27.80
N GLN A 135 -19.35 8.69 -27.57
CA GLN A 135 -20.49 9.24 -28.28
C GLN A 135 -20.63 10.74 -28.02
N ALA A 136 -20.56 11.17 -26.76
CA ALA A 136 -20.61 12.60 -26.41
C ALA A 136 -19.47 13.39 -27.05
N CYS A 137 -18.26 12.82 -27.11
CA CYS A 137 -17.11 13.42 -27.79
C CYS A 137 -17.34 13.56 -29.30
N PHE A 138 -17.86 12.53 -29.95
CA PHE A 138 -18.16 12.58 -31.38
C PHE A 138 -19.22 13.64 -31.69
N GLU A 139 -20.30 13.68 -30.92
CA GLU A 139 -21.40 14.64 -31.06
C GLU A 139 -20.96 16.09 -30.80
N SER A 140 -19.91 16.29 -29.98
CA SER A 140 -19.29 17.58 -29.71
C SER A 140 -18.25 18.02 -30.74
N ALA A 141 -18.10 17.28 -31.84
CA ALA A 141 -17.07 17.48 -32.86
C ALA A 141 -15.63 17.37 -32.31
N GLY A 142 -15.42 16.54 -31.28
CA GLY A 142 -14.14 16.33 -30.61
C GLY A 142 -14.05 17.00 -29.23
N GLY A 143 -12.82 17.20 -28.79
CA GLY A 143 -12.51 17.73 -27.46
C GLY A 143 -11.00 17.98 -27.27
N VAL A 144 -10.61 18.32 -26.05
CA VAL A 144 -9.21 18.49 -25.65
C VAL A 144 -8.51 17.13 -25.67
N HIS A 145 -7.40 17.03 -26.39
CA HIS A 145 -6.65 15.78 -26.56
C HIS A 145 -5.13 15.92 -26.46
N GLU A 146 -4.64 17.15 -26.29
CA GLU A 146 -3.23 17.42 -26.00
C GLU A 146 -3.06 17.63 -24.49
N PHE A 147 -2.32 16.72 -23.85
CA PHE A 147 -2.04 16.77 -22.41
C PHE A 147 -0.55 16.52 -22.17
N GLU A 148 0.02 17.19 -21.15
CA GLU A 148 1.42 16.96 -20.73
C GLU A 148 1.71 15.48 -20.44
N ILE A 149 0.78 14.82 -19.73
CA ILE A 149 0.75 13.36 -19.61
C ILE A 149 -0.43 12.84 -20.43
N PRO A 150 -0.17 12.14 -21.56
CA PRO A 150 -1.21 11.58 -22.40
C PRO A 150 -1.90 10.40 -21.71
N ALA A 151 -3.10 10.06 -22.17
CA ALA A 151 -3.74 8.80 -21.81
C ALA A 151 -2.88 7.62 -22.31
N PRO A 152 -2.59 6.60 -21.47
CA PRO A 152 -1.80 5.46 -21.91
C PRO A 152 -2.43 4.72 -23.10
N CYS A 153 -1.58 4.27 -24.02
CA CYS A 153 -1.97 3.50 -25.20
C CYS A 153 -0.98 2.36 -25.45
N TRP A 154 -1.47 1.17 -25.83
CA TRP A 154 -0.61 0.03 -26.15
C TRP A 154 0.35 0.28 -27.32
N ASP A 155 -0.04 1.15 -28.25
CA ASP A 155 0.74 1.52 -29.44
C ASP A 155 1.61 2.77 -29.23
N SER A 156 1.72 3.27 -27.99
CA SER A 156 2.61 4.36 -27.61
C SER A 156 3.50 3.98 -26.42
N PRO A 157 4.67 4.63 -26.26
CA PRO A 157 5.55 4.37 -25.12
C PRO A 157 4.85 4.73 -23.81
N PRO A 158 5.05 3.94 -22.72
CA PRO A 158 4.61 4.34 -21.40
C PRO A 158 5.26 5.66 -20.98
N HIS A 159 4.50 6.51 -20.28
CA HIS A 159 5.07 7.71 -19.68
C HIS A 159 5.76 7.35 -18.36
N PHE A 160 7.08 7.60 -18.28
CA PHE A 160 7.89 7.42 -17.06
C PHE A 160 8.16 8.79 -16.43
N THR A 161 7.92 8.91 -15.13
CA THR A 161 8.24 10.13 -14.36
C THR A 161 9.74 10.26 -14.10
N GLN A 162 10.48 9.14 -14.13
CA GLN A 162 11.93 9.08 -14.00
C GLN A 162 12.54 8.31 -15.18
N PRO A 163 12.53 8.88 -16.41
CA PRO A 163 12.90 8.17 -17.64
C PRO A 163 14.34 7.62 -17.61
N GLU A 164 15.24 8.24 -16.84
CA GLU A 164 16.61 7.78 -16.64
C GLU A 164 16.74 6.47 -15.84
N LYS A 165 15.70 6.10 -15.08
CA LYS A 165 15.61 4.84 -14.33
C LYS A 165 14.85 3.75 -15.08
N ALA A 166 14.19 4.10 -16.18
CA ALA A 166 13.46 3.15 -16.99
C ALA A 166 14.42 2.12 -17.62
N ASN A 167 13.94 0.90 -17.83
CA ASN A 167 14.75 -0.15 -18.43
C ASN A 167 14.96 0.12 -19.93
N SER A 168 16.12 0.67 -20.28
CA SER A 168 16.49 1.02 -21.66
C SER A 168 16.63 -0.17 -22.62
N MET A 169 16.53 -1.42 -22.12
CA MET A 169 16.55 -2.62 -22.96
C MET A 169 15.18 -3.00 -23.53
N ILE A 170 14.10 -2.34 -23.09
CA ILE A 170 12.74 -2.60 -23.61
C ILE A 170 12.42 -1.57 -24.69
N ALA A 171 12.15 -2.04 -25.90
CA ALA A 171 11.63 -1.20 -26.98
C ALA A 171 10.10 -1.19 -26.94
N TRP A 172 9.52 -0.01 -27.09
CA TRP A 172 8.07 0.20 -27.12
C TRP A 172 7.64 0.57 -28.54
N LYS A 173 6.39 0.21 -28.88
CA LYS A 173 5.75 0.79 -30.08
C LYS A 173 5.60 2.29 -29.89
N ASP A 174 5.71 3.02 -30.98
CA ASP A 174 5.54 4.47 -31.02
C ASP A 174 4.83 4.88 -32.32
N GLU A 175 3.54 4.53 -32.37
CA GLU A 175 2.66 4.79 -33.50
C GLU A 175 1.65 5.86 -33.05
N PRO A 176 1.90 7.17 -33.27
CA PRO A 176 0.97 8.21 -32.86
C PRO A 176 -0.32 8.16 -33.68
N HIS A 177 -1.44 8.53 -33.06
CA HIS A 177 -2.73 8.62 -33.76
C HIS A 177 -2.71 9.80 -34.73
N GLN A 178 -3.26 9.60 -35.93
CA GLN A 178 -3.39 10.67 -36.91
C GLN A 178 -4.84 11.14 -36.96
N PHE A 179 -5.10 12.28 -36.34
CA PHE A 179 -6.43 12.88 -36.31
C PHE A 179 -6.90 13.29 -37.69
N SER A 180 -8.15 12.93 -38.01
CA SER A 180 -8.79 13.32 -39.27
C SER A 180 -9.21 14.80 -39.25
N LYS A 181 -9.44 15.38 -40.44
CA LYS A 181 -9.94 16.77 -40.54
C LYS A 181 -11.35 16.92 -39.99
N GLU A 182 -12.19 15.92 -40.24
CA GLU A 182 -13.53 15.79 -39.67
C GLU A 182 -13.47 14.67 -38.64
N ILE A 183 -14.15 14.84 -37.50
CA ILE A 183 -14.12 13.86 -36.43
C ILE A 183 -14.65 12.51 -36.93
N THR A 184 -13.89 11.44 -36.68
CA THR A 184 -14.32 10.06 -36.89
C THR A 184 -14.58 9.36 -35.56
N TRP A 185 -15.23 8.19 -35.58
CA TRP A 185 -15.39 7.35 -34.38
C TRP A 185 -14.04 6.91 -33.79
N GLN A 186 -13.03 6.72 -34.64
CA GLN A 186 -11.67 6.44 -34.20
C GLN A 186 -11.07 7.63 -33.45
N ASP A 187 -11.24 8.85 -33.99
CA ASP A 187 -10.77 10.08 -33.34
C ASP A 187 -11.49 10.30 -32.01
N ALA A 188 -12.82 10.13 -31.97
CA ALA A 188 -13.59 10.27 -30.74
C ALA A 188 -13.18 9.28 -29.65
N TRP A 189 -12.86 8.03 -30.02
CA TRP A 189 -12.29 7.05 -29.09
C TRP A 189 -10.94 7.52 -28.53
N GLU A 190 -10.04 7.99 -29.39
CA GLU A 190 -8.71 8.45 -28.98
C GLU A 190 -8.78 9.70 -28.08
N ILE A 191 -9.68 10.65 -28.38
CA ILE A 191 -9.89 11.87 -27.60
C ILE A 191 -10.54 11.57 -26.25
N ALA A 192 -11.60 10.74 -26.24
CA ALA A 192 -12.35 10.40 -25.02
C ALA A 192 -11.65 9.37 -24.14
N ARG A 193 -10.55 8.75 -24.60
CA ARG A 193 -9.80 7.76 -23.82
C ARG A 193 -9.30 8.41 -22.51
N PRO A 194 -9.70 7.88 -21.34
CA PRO A 194 -9.26 8.43 -20.07
C PRO A 194 -7.78 8.16 -19.84
N TRP A 195 -7.15 8.97 -18.99
CA TRP A 195 -5.93 8.52 -18.35
C TRP A 195 -6.27 7.37 -17.40
N VAL A 196 -5.53 6.27 -17.52
CA VAL A 196 -5.60 5.10 -16.64
C VAL A 196 -4.21 4.80 -16.11
N LYS A 197 -4.11 3.94 -15.09
CA LYS A 197 -2.83 3.37 -14.68
C LYS A 197 -2.24 2.51 -15.81
N ASP A 198 -1.00 2.78 -16.20
CA ASP A 198 -0.30 1.98 -17.21
C ASP A 198 0.43 0.80 -16.53
N PRO A 199 0.02 -0.47 -16.74
CA PRO A 199 0.67 -1.63 -16.12
C PRO A 199 2.10 -1.87 -16.61
N ARG A 200 2.52 -1.23 -17.72
CA ARG A 200 3.88 -1.32 -18.24
C ARG A 200 4.85 -0.41 -17.48
N ASN A 201 4.34 0.62 -16.79
CA ASN A 201 5.17 1.49 -15.95
C ASN A 201 5.25 0.94 -14.51
N PRO A 202 6.42 0.45 -14.07
CA PRO A 202 6.60 -0.10 -12.72
C PRO A 202 6.72 0.98 -11.63
N GLU A 203 6.79 2.26 -12.00
CA GLU A 203 6.81 3.37 -11.06
C GLU A 203 5.43 3.54 -10.40
N PRO A 204 5.38 3.97 -9.12
CA PRO A 204 4.12 4.36 -8.51
C PRO A 204 3.47 5.55 -9.25
N GLN A 205 2.33 5.32 -9.88
CA GLN A 205 1.57 6.32 -10.63
C GLN A 205 0.58 7.05 -9.70
N ARG A 206 1.08 8.02 -8.92
CA ARG A 206 0.32 8.66 -7.84
C ARG A 206 0.47 10.17 -7.83
N MET A 207 -0.53 10.83 -7.26
CA MET A 207 -0.43 12.20 -6.77
C MET A 207 0.21 12.21 -5.38
N TYR A 208 1.08 13.17 -5.12
CA TYR A 208 1.75 13.38 -3.83
C TYR A 208 1.56 14.82 -3.39
N HIS A 209 1.02 15.02 -2.19
CA HIS A 209 1.00 16.35 -1.59
C HIS A 209 2.46 16.88 -1.47
N SER A 210 2.67 18.18 -1.67
CA SER A 210 3.98 18.85 -1.62
C SER A 210 4.79 18.49 -0.37
N ASP A 211 4.14 18.56 0.79
CA ASP A 211 4.66 18.16 2.11
C ASP A 211 4.75 16.63 2.36
N LYS A 212 4.46 15.79 1.36
CA LYS A 212 4.67 14.32 1.37
C LYS A 212 3.90 13.51 2.43
N TRP A 213 2.89 14.09 3.07
CA TRP A 213 2.07 13.41 4.10
C TRP A 213 0.83 12.72 3.55
N ALA A 214 0.41 13.05 2.32
CA ALA A 214 -0.72 12.44 1.63
C ALA A 214 -0.36 11.98 0.23
N ALA A 215 -0.98 10.88 -0.23
CA ALA A 215 -0.84 10.38 -1.59
C ALA A 215 -2.11 9.63 -2.05
N GLY A 216 -2.37 9.67 -3.34
CA GLY A 216 -3.55 9.04 -3.97
C GLY A 216 -3.21 8.47 -5.34
N GLU A 217 -3.86 7.37 -5.68
CA GLU A 217 -3.76 6.68 -6.98
C GLU A 217 -5.17 6.70 -7.57
N CYS A 218 -5.35 7.36 -8.72
CA CYS A 218 -6.63 7.38 -9.43
C CYS A 218 -6.71 6.17 -10.35
N ASP A 219 -7.90 5.61 -10.53
CA ASP A 219 -8.12 4.52 -11.49
C ASP A 219 -8.27 5.11 -12.91
N LEU A 220 -9.09 6.16 -13.03
CA LEU A 220 -9.48 6.81 -14.28
C LEU A 220 -9.53 8.34 -14.11
N VAL A 221 -9.05 9.07 -15.11
CA VAL A 221 -9.25 10.53 -15.21
C VAL A 221 -9.72 10.91 -16.62
N LEU A 222 -10.96 11.37 -16.73
CA LEU A 222 -11.53 11.93 -17.96
C LEU A 222 -11.26 13.44 -18.02
N ARG A 223 -10.87 13.92 -19.19
CA ARG A 223 -10.47 15.33 -19.42
C ARG A 223 -10.86 15.88 -20.79
N TRP A 224 -11.54 15.08 -21.60
CA TRP A 224 -11.73 15.35 -23.03
C TRP A 224 -12.64 16.55 -23.29
N ASP A 225 -13.61 16.79 -22.41
CA ASP A 225 -14.58 17.89 -22.47
C ASP A 225 -14.04 19.20 -21.86
N GLY A 226 -12.75 19.24 -21.52
CA GLY A 226 -12.10 20.35 -20.83
C GLY A 226 -12.35 20.40 -19.32
N LYS A 227 -13.11 19.44 -18.76
CA LYS A 227 -13.35 19.29 -17.33
C LYS A 227 -12.62 18.07 -16.80
N VAL A 228 -11.99 18.19 -15.63
CA VAL A 228 -11.33 17.05 -15.00
C VAL A 228 -12.36 16.27 -14.18
N ARG A 229 -12.65 15.05 -14.61
CA ARG A 229 -13.47 14.10 -13.85
C ARG A 229 -12.61 12.93 -13.37
N ILE A 230 -12.65 12.67 -12.06
CA ILE A 230 -11.98 11.51 -11.45
C ILE A 230 -13.02 10.41 -11.27
N ILE A 231 -12.67 9.22 -11.77
CA ILE A 231 -13.55 8.05 -11.75
C ILE A 231 -12.84 6.93 -10.99
N ASP A 232 -13.59 6.30 -10.10
CA ASP A 232 -13.15 5.15 -9.32
C ASP A 232 -13.94 3.90 -9.78
N ILE A 233 -13.21 2.86 -10.18
CA ILE A 233 -13.79 1.64 -10.73
C ILE A 233 -14.16 0.72 -9.56
N LYS A 234 -15.37 0.18 -9.59
CA LYS A 234 -15.84 -0.77 -8.58
C LYS A 234 -16.41 -2.01 -9.25
N MET A 235 -15.94 -3.19 -8.82
CA MET A 235 -16.55 -4.46 -9.24
C MET A 235 -17.95 -4.68 -8.63
N GLY A 236 -18.26 -4.07 -7.48
CA GLY A 236 -19.54 -4.24 -6.79
C GLY A 236 -20.74 -3.63 -7.53
N ASP A 237 -21.92 -3.63 -6.89
CA ASP A 237 -23.21 -3.16 -7.42
C ASP A 237 -23.62 -1.75 -6.94
N GLY A 238 -22.93 -1.24 -5.92
CA GLY A 238 -23.24 0.05 -5.30
C GLY A 238 -24.07 -0.05 -4.02
N GLU A 239 -24.42 -1.26 -3.56
CA GLU A 239 -25.29 -1.49 -2.40
C GLU A 239 -24.57 -2.17 -1.21
N GLY A 240 -23.27 -2.39 -1.29
CA GLY A 240 -22.48 -3.03 -0.22
C GLY A 240 -22.05 -2.10 0.93
N LYS A 241 -21.56 -2.72 2.03
CA LYS A 241 -21.01 -2.04 3.23
C LYS A 241 -19.89 -1.03 2.92
N PHE A 242 -19.23 -1.15 1.77
CA PHE A 242 -18.17 -0.24 1.31
C PHE A 242 -18.70 0.91 0.43
N ALA A 243 -19.92 0.82 -0.10
CA ALA A 243 -20.46 1.81 -1.04
C ALA A 243 -20.73 3.18 -0.39
N SER A 244 -20.96 3.21 0.92
CA SER A 244 -21.09 4.44 1.70
C SER A 244 -19.79 5.24 1.79
N SER A 245 -18.63 4.61 1.54
CA SER A 245 -17.32 5.27 1.58
C SER A 245 -16.89 5.89 0.26
N LEU A 246 -17.62 5.64 -0.84
CA LEU A 246 -17.26 6.17 -2.15
C LEU A 246 -17.16 7.72 -2.16
N PRO A 247 -18.12 8.47 -1.57
CA PRO A 247 -18.01 9.93 -1.54
C PRO A 247 -16.75 10.42 -0.83
N ASP A 248 -16.39 9.82 0.30
CA ASP A 248 -15.18 10.16 1.05
C ASP A 248 -13.89 9.83 0.28
N GLN A 249 -13.87 8.70 -0.43
CA GLN A 249 -12.74 8.28 -1.27
C GLN A 249 -12.53 9.25 -2.43
N LEU A 250 -13.57 9.52 -3.22
CA LEU A 250 -13.50 10.40 -4.39
C LEU A 250 -13.21 11.86 -4.00
N ASN A 251 -13.80 12.35 -2.90
CA ASN A 251 -13.52 13.70 -2.43
C ASN A 251 -12.10 13.87 -1.89
N PHE A 252 -11.49 12.82 -1.34
CA PHE A 252 -10.05 12.84 -1.05
C PHE A 252 -9.22 12.99 -2.32
N TYR A 253 -9.59 12.32 -3.42
CA TYR A 253 -8.89 12.48 -4.70
C TYR A 253 -9.11 13.87 -5.31
N ALA A 254 -10.32 14.42 -5.25
CA ALA A 254 -10.58 15.80 -5.70
C ALA A 254 -9.74 16.82 -4.91
N TRP A 255 -9.69 16.71 -3.59
CA TRP A 255 -8.82 17.54 -2.75
C TRP A 255 -7.36 17.40 -3.16
N LEU A 256 -6.86 16.17 -3.24
CA LEU A 256 -5.45 15.95 -3.54
C LEU A 256 -5.10 16.43 -4.95
N TRP A 257 -6.02 16.31 -5.92
CA TRP A 257 -5.87 16.90 -7.24
C TRP A 257 -5.68 18.42 -7.14
N ASN A 258 -6.60 19.11 -6.45
CA ASN A 258 -6.55 20.57 -6.28
C ASN A 258 -5.28 21.06 -5.57
N GLU A 259 -4.72 20.27 -4.63
CA GLU A 259 -3.45 20.60 -3.95
C GLU A 259 -2.20 20.37 -4.80
N THR A 260 -2.32 19.60 -5.89
CA THR A 260 -1.17 19.10 -6.66
C THR A 260 -1.16 19.53 -8.12
N HIS A 261 -2.21 20.22 -8.56
CA HIS A 261 -2.45 20.62 -9.94
C HIS A 261 -2.88 22.08 -10.04
N GLU A 262 -2.60 22.72 -11.17
CA GLU A 262 -3.13 24.05 -11.47
C GLU A 262 -4.63 24.01 -11.84
N SER A 263 -5.10 22.88 -12.38
CA SER A 263 -6.52 22.66 -12.67
C SER A 263 -7.25 22.11 -11.45
N THR A 264 -8.55 22.37 -11.38
CA THR A 264 -9.44 21.83 -10.35
C THR A 264 -10.13 20.56 -10.81
N CYS A 265 -10.53 19.71 -9.87
CA CYS A 265 -11.44 18.58 -10.14
C CYS A 265 -12.88 19.08 -10.25
N ASP A 266 -13.52 18.84 -11.39
CA ASP A 266 -14.85 19.33 -11.74
C ASP A 266 -15.97 18.31 -11.49
N GLY A 267 -15.63 17.02 -11.41
CA GLY A 267 -16.61 15.95 -11.22
C GLY A 267 -16.02 14.67 -10.67
N LEU A 268 -16.86 13.92 -9.98
CA LEU A 268 -16.51 12.66 -9.32
C LEU A 268 -17.53 11.59 -9.68
N GLU A 269 -17.06 10.43 -10.13
CA GLU A 269 -17.94 9.31 -10.50
C GLU A 269 -17.40 7.98 -9.94
N GLY A 270 -18.32 7.10 -9.51
CA GLY A 270 -18.04 5.68 -9.31
C GLY A 270 -18.64 4.87 -10.45
N TRP A 271 -17.82 4.09 -11.14
CA TRP A 271 -18.28 3.20 -12.21
C TRP A 271 -18.36 1.76 -11.69
N TYR A 272 -19.58 1.27 -11.55
CA TYR A 272 -19.85 -0.07 -11.02
C TYR A 272 -20.00 -1.07 -12.16
N LEU A 273 -19.05 -1.99 -12.28
CA LEU A 273 -18.95 -2.89 -13.41
C LEU A 273 -19.98 -4.03 -13.36
N SER A 274 -20.44 -4.46 -12.18
CA SER A 274 -21.43 -5.54 -12.09
C SER A 274 -22.77 -5.24 -12.76
N ASN A 275 -23.19 -3.96 -12.76
CA ASN A 275 -24.48 -3.51 -13.30
C ASN A 275 -24.35 -2.32 -14.27
N GLY A 276 -23.13 -1.83 -14.51
CA GLY A 276 -22.86 -0.66 -15.34
C GLY A 276 -23.50 0.63 -14.79
N LEU A 277 -23.59 0.75 -13.47
CA LEU A 277 -24.10 1.94 -12.80
C LEU A 277 -23.03 3.05 -12.80
N ARG A 278 -23.40 4.21 -13.32
CA ARG A 278 -22.67 5.47 -13.15
C ARG A 278 -23.20 6.22 -11.92
N LYS A 279 -22.42 6.24 -10.84
CA LYS A 279 -22.78 6.96 -9.61
C LYS A 279 -22.05 8.29 -9.56
N VAL A 280 -22.77 9.38 -9.80
CA VAL A 280 -22.24 10.75 -9.65
C VAL A 280 -22.13 11.10 -8.17
N VAL A 281 -21.00 11.70 -7.79
CA VAL A 281 -20.71 12.15 -6.43
C VAL A 281 -20.53 13.67 -6.44
N GLU A 282 -21.10 14.33 -5.43
CA GLU A 282 -20.91 15.77 -5.24
C GLU A 282 -19.43 16.08 -4.94
N VAL A 283 -18.88 17.06 -5.67
CA VAL A 283 -17.53 17.59 -5.44
C VAL A 283 -17.57 18.49 -4.22
N LYS A 284 -17.24 17.92 -3.07
CA LYS A 284 -17.19 18.59 -1.77
C LYS A 284 -16.03 18.02 -0.94
N PRO A 285 -14.77 18.26 -1.38
CA PRO A 285 -13.60 17.88 -0.60
C PRO A 285 -13.61 18.56 0.76
N LEU A 286 -13.01 17.91 1.76
CA LEU A 286 -12.64 18.62 2.99
C LEU A 286 -11.47 19.59 2.70
N SER A 287 -11.29 20.55 3.59
CA SER A 287 -10.12 21.42 3.59
C SER A 287 -8.84 20.65 3.96
N THR A 288 -7.69 21.22 3.60
CA THR A 288 -6.36 20.69 3.95
C THR A 288 -6.21 20.54 5.47
N ASP A 289 -6.70 21.50 6.26
CA ASP A 289 -6.65 21.46 7.72
C ASP A 289 -7.50 20.33 8.31
N GLU A 290 -8.67 20.04 7.74
CA GLU A 290 -9.51 18.93 8.18
C GLU A 290 -8.88 17.57 7.85
N TYR A 291 -8.31 17.40 6.65
CA TYR A 291 -7.56 16.18 6.32
C TYR A 291 -6.30 16.02 7.17
N ARG A 292 -5.61 17.13 7.48
CA ARG A 292 -4.48 17.16 8.40
C ARG A 292 -4.89 16.71 9.80
N ALA A 293 -5.99 17.23 10.32
CA ALA A 293 -6.50 16.84 11.64
C ALA A 293 -6.79 15.33 11.73
N ILE A 294 -7.36 14.74 10.68
CA ILE A 294 -7.57 13.28 10.62
C ILE A 294 -6.23 12.53 10.57
N HIS A 295 -5.26 13.03 9.80
CA HIS A 295 -3.91 12.44 9.74
C HIS A 295 -3.20 12.49 11.10
N ASP A 296 -3.35 13.59 11.84
CA ASP A 296 -2.77 13.74 13.17
C ASP A 296 -3.50 12.84 14.18
N GLU A 297 -4.82 12.71 14.11
CA GLU A 297 -5.57 11.74 14.93
C GLU A 297 -5.11 10.29 14.67
N MET A 298 -4.86 9.93 13.40
CA MET A 298 -4.27 8.63 13.05
C MET A 298 -2.87 8.47 13.66
N LYS A 299 -2.05 9.53 13.66
CA LYS A 299 -0.70 9.55 14.26
C LYS A 299 -0.72 9.34 15.76
N GLU A 300 -1.64 9.99 16.46
CA GLU A 300 -1.79 9.92 17.91
C GLU A 300 -2.41 8.60 18.40
N TRP A 301 -2.89 7.75 17.48
CA TRP A 301 -3.46 6.46 17.85
C TRP A 301 -2.47 5.58 18.61
N ASN A 302 -2.91 5.03 19.75
CA ASN A 302 -2.08 4.25 20.65
C ASN A 302 -1.43 3.03 19.97
N ASN A 303 -0.15 2.79 20.27
CA ASN A 303 0.65 1.66 19.78
C ASN A 303 0.59 0.42 20.70
N ASP A 304 -0.55 0.16 21.36
CA ASP A 304 -0.73 -1.04 22.20
C ASP A 304 -1.05 -2.26 21.32
N ASN A 305 -0.12 -3.21 21.26
CA ASN A 305 -0.26 -4.42 20.47
C ASN A 305 -0.95 -5.58 21.23
N SER A 306 -1.67 -5.28 22.31
CA SER A 306 -2.54 -6.28 22.95
C SER A 306 -3.63 -6.77 22.00
N PHE A 307 -3.84 -8.09 21.97
CA PHE A 307 -4.85 -8.74 21.14
C PHE A 307 -5.48 -9.93 21.89
N PRO A 308 -6.82 -10.11 21.88
CA PRO A 308 -7.84 -9.24 21.29
C PRO A 308 -7.81 -7.79 21.79
N ILE A 309 -8.28 -6.85 20.97
CA ILE A 309 -8.29 -5.43 21.36
C ILE A 309 -9.29 -5.20 22.50
N LYS A 310 -9.00 -4.24 23.39
CA LYS A 310 -9.80 -3.99 24.61
C LYS A 310 -11.24 -3.59 24.32
N SER A 311 -11.48 -2.92 23.21
CA SER A 311 -12.80 -2.44 22.78
C SER A 311 -13.04 -2.88 21.33
N PRO A 312 -13.46 -4.14 21.10
CA PRO A 312 -13.79 -4.61 19.77
C PRO A 312 -14.94 -3.83 19.16
N CYS A 313 -14.91 -3.63 17.84
CA CYS A 313 -16.04 -3.11 17.09
C CYS A 313 -17.15 -4.17 16.97
N ASP A 314 -18.34 -3.75 16.56
CA ASP A 314 -19.49 -4.64 16.32
C ASP A 314 -19.31 -5.59 15.12
N GLY A 315 -18.31 -5.35 14.26
CA GLY A 315 -18.07 -6.14 13.07
C GLY A 315 -18.96 -5.78 11.88
N GLU A 316 -19.82 -4.77 12.01
CA GLU A 316 -20.79 -4.44 10.99
C GLU A 316 -20.21 -3.60 9.85
N ALA A 317 -19.12 -2.87 10.09
CA ALA A 317 -18.47 -2.09 9.05
C ALA A 317 -17.78 -2.95 7.98
N GLY A 318 -17.69 -2.43 6.75
CA GLY A 318 -17.06 -3.09 5.62
C GLY A 318 -15.60 -3.48 5.90
N GLY A 319 -15.32 -4.78 5.82
CA GLY A 319 -13.98 -5.37 5.94
C GLY A 319 -13.51 -5.61 7.38
N CYS A 320 -14.40 -5.45 8.37
CA CYS A 320 -14.12 -5.90 9.72
C CYS A 320 -13.83 -7.41 9.72
N TYR A 321 -12.76 -7.81 10.42
CA TYR A 321 -12.38 -9.22 10.59
C TYR A 321 -11.80 -9.43 11.99
N TRP A 322 -10.56 -8.98 12.22
CA TRP A 322 -9.90 -9.12 13.53
C TRP A 322 -10.39 -8.09 14.57
N CYS A 323 -10.87 -6.93 14.13
CA CYS A 323 -11.31 -5.83 14.99
C CYS A 323 -12.59 -6.12 15.79
N SER A 324 -13.39 -7.11 15.40
CA SER A 324 -14.59 -7.53 16.13
C SER A 324 -14.37 -8.80 16.97
N VAL A 325 -13.17 -9.37 16.93
CA VAL A 325 -12.86 -10.59 17.69
C VAL A 325 -12.75 -10.27 19.17
N THR A 326 -13.55 -10.94 19.99
CA THR A 326 -13.49 -10.89 21.47
C THR A 326 -12.69 -12.05 22.05
N GLN A 327 -12.63 -13.18 21.34
CA GLN A 327 -11.88 -14.37 21.70
C GLN A 327 -11.23 -14.95 20.45
N VAL A 328 -9.92 -15.19 20.51
CA VAL A 328 -9.18 -15.83 19.42
C VAL A 328 -9.58 -17.30 19.34
N GLU A 329 -9.85 -17.80 18.14
CA GLU A 329 -10.23 -19.20 17.89
C GLU A 329 -9.11 -20.19 18.28
N PHE A 330 -7.87 -19.72 18.29
CA PHE A 330 -6.72 -20.53 18.63
C PHE A 330 -6.41 -20.49 20.13
N ASP A 331 -5.92 -21.62 20.65
CA ASP A 331 -5.46 -21.72 22.03
C ASP A 331 -4.19 -20.89 22.23
N SER A 332 -4.12 -20.14 23.34
CA SER A 332 -2.88 -19.44 23.71
C SER A 332 -1.76 -20.45 23.95
N PRO A 333 -0.54 -20.22 23.45
CA PRO A 333 0.55 -21.15 23.63
C PRO A 333 1.10 -21.10 25.07
N GLU A 334 1.52 -22.24 25.60
CA GLU A 334 2.29 -22.28 26.85
C GLU A 334 3.73 -21.83 26.59
N ILE A 335 4.06 -20.61 27.01
CA ILE A 335 5.39 -20.03 26.80
C ILE A 335 6.39 -20.68 27.76
N THR A 336 7.38 -21.37 27.18
CA THR A 336 8.41 -22.11 27.92
C THR A 336 9.80 -21.56 27.63
N ARG A 337 10.72 -21.66 28.59
CA ARG A 337 12.12 -21.26 28.36
C ARG A 337 12.74 -22.07 27.20
N PRO A 338 13.58 -21.47 26.35
CA PRO A 338 14.17 -20.12 26.44
C PRO A 338 13.32 -19.00 25.78
N TYR A 339 12.06 -19.27 25.45
CA TYR A 339 11.14 -18.29 24.87
C TYR A 339 10.52 -17.40 25.95
N GLU A 340 10.17 -16.17 25.58
CA GLU A 340 9.59 -15.19 26.48
C GLU A 340 8.33 -14.57 25.85
N PRO A 341 7.40 -14.05 26.66
CA PRO A 341 6.28 -13.25 26.18
C PRO A 341 6.75 -12.06 25.35
N LEU A 342 5.95 -11.63 24.38
CA LEU A 342 6.20 -10.43 23.58
C LEU A 342 6.26 -9.18 24.47
N SER A 343 5.54 -9.16 25.58
CA SER A 343 5.59 -8.10 26.60
C SER A 343 6.96 -7.98 27.30
N SER A 344 7.84 -8.99 27.21
CA SER A 344 9.21 -8.92 27.74
C SER A 344 10.16 -8.10 26.86
N ILE A 345 9.79 -7.84 25.60
CA ILE A 345 10.61 -7.08 24.67
C ILE A 345 10.62 -5.62 25.13
N PRO A 346 11.78 -5.04 25.47
CA PRO A 346 11.84 -3.65 25.91
C PRO A 346 11.41 -2.75 24.77
N SER A 347 10.32 -2.02 24.97
CA SER A 347 9.79 -1.09 23.98
C SER A 347 10.73 0.09 23.76
N ARG A 348 11.29 0.66 24.83
CA ARG A 348 12.18 1.82 24.78
C ARG A 348 13.33 1.70 25.78
N VAL A 349 14.47 2.26 25.42
CA VAL A 349 15.68 2.31 26.25
C VAL A 349 16.20 3.72 26.37
N ASN A 350 16.88 4.01 27.47
CA ASN A 350 17.61 5.26 27.65
C ASN A 350 19.10 4.93 27.71
N VAL A 351 19.94 5.65 26.98
CA VAL A 351 21.38 5.41 26.95
C VAL A 351 22.14 6.71 27.15
N LYS A 352 23.33 6.61 27.73
CA LYS A 352 24.25 7.73 27.88
C LYS A 352 25.50 7.48 27.06
N GLY A 353 26.00 8.52 26.40
CA GLY A 353 27.22 8.47 25.61
C GLY A 353 27.45 9.78 24.87
N ARG A 354 28.56 9.85 24.14
CA ARG A 354 28.93 11.00 23.34
C ARG A 354 28.32 10.90 21.95
N LEU A 355 27.48 11.87 21.56
CA LEU A 355 26.93 11.99 20.22
C LEU A 355 28.02 12.47 19.26
N GLN A 356 28.18 11.78 18.14
CA GLN A 356 29.21 12.05 17.14
C GLN A 356 28.68 11.75 15.74
N GLY A 357 29.08 12.59 14.78
CA GLY A 357 28.73 12.43 13.39
C GLY A 357 27.26 12.73 13.12
N ALA A 358 27.01 13.30 11.95
CA ALA A 358 25.69 13.51 11.40
C ALA A 358 25.77 13.17 9.92
N TRP A 359 24.86 12.33 9.45
CA TRP A 359 24.77 11.98 8.04
C TRP A 359 23.32 11.76 7.65
N GLY A 360 23.13 11.62 6.35
CA GLY A 360 21.83 11.46 5.75
C GLY A 360 21.31 12.75 5.13
N PRO A 361 20.15 12.68 4.48
CA PRO A 361 19.26 11.51 4.44
C PRO A 361 19.89 10.30 3.70
N LEU A 362 19.81 9.10 4.28
CA LEU A 362 20.26 7.83 3.65
C LEU A 362 19.16 6.78 3.73
N PRO A 363 19.10 5.80 2.80
CA PRO A 363 18.04 4.80 2.80
C PRO A 363 18.16 3.82 3.98
N ASN A 364 17.08 3.66 4.75
CA ASN A 364 16.92 2.66 5.79
C ASN A 364 16.71 1.24 5.20
N HIS A 365 16.38 0.25 6.04
CA HIS A 365 16.17 -1.13 5.57
C HIS A 365 14.94 -1.34 4.68
N TYR A 366 14.00 -0.39 4.69
CA TYR A 366 12.90 -0.36 3.73
C TYR A 366 13.28 0.39 2.46
N GLY A 367 14.34 1.21 2.46
CA GLY A 367 14.71 2.09 1.35
C GLY A 367 14.17 3.51 1.50
N GLU A 368 13.74 3.89 2.71
CA GLU A 368 13.22 5.22 3.02
C GLU A 368 14.35 6.12 3.55
N MET A 369 14.42 7.37 3.10
CA MET A 369 15.51 8.28 3.44
C MET A 369 15.36 8.83 4.86
N VAL A 370 16.34 8.58 5.72
CA VAL A 370 16.34 8.94 7.15
C VAL A 370 17.64 9.63 7.56
N LEU A 371 17.56 10.49 8.57
CA LEU A 371 18.74 11.05 9.23
C LEU A 371 19.40 10.01 10.13
N GLY A 372 20.73 10.08 10.23
CA GLY A 372 21.52 9.23 11.10
C GLY A 372 22.62 9.98 11.83
N ALA A 373 23.04 9.41 12.95
CA ALA A 373 24.13 9.88 13.79
C ALA A 373 24.75 8.67 14.53
N MET A 374 25.81 8.89 15.30
CA MET A 374 26.43 7.85 16.11
C MET A 374 26.47 8.26 17.58
N ILE A 375 26.27 7.30 18.48
CA ILE A 375 26.53 7.48 19.90
C ILE A 375 27.63 6.53 20.36
N GLN A 376 28.60 7.06 21.10
CA GLN A 376 29.71 6.30 21.66
C GLN A 376 29.65 6.26 23.19
N ALA A 377 29.77 5.08 23.77
CA ALA A 377 29.94 4.90 25.20
C ALA A 377 31.10 3.94 25.48
N GLY A 378 32.24 4.48 25.91
CA GLY A 378 33.49 3.72 26.03
C GLY A 378 33.97 3.21 24.66
N ASP A 379 34.14 1.89 24.54
CA ASP A 379 34.55 1.20 23.31
C ASP A 379 33.37 0.87 22.37
N LYS A 380 32.12 1.08 22.82
CA LYS A 380 30.94 0.73 22.06
C LYS A 380 30.45 1.92 21.24
N MET A 381 30.20 1.67 19.96
CA MET A 381 29.55 2.61 19.06
C MET A 381 28.23 2.01 18.56
N VAL A 382 27.17 2.82 18.61
CA VAL A 382 25.84 2.42 18.16
C VAL A 382 25.31 3.48 17.21
N THR A 383 24.72 3.03 16.11
CA THR A 383 24.09 3.93 15.15
C THR A 383 22.75 4.43 15.69
N LEU A 384 22.55 5.74 15.63
CA LEU A 384 21.26 6.39 15.75
C LEU A 384 20.69 6.59 14.36
N GLU A 385 19.39 6.38 14.22
CA GLU A 385 18.67 6.58 12.97
C GLU A 385 17.24 7.02 13.29
N GLU A 386 16.62 7.81 12.42
CA GLU A 386 15.18 8.04 12.54
C GLU A 386 14.44 6.70 12.36
N SER A 387 13.39 6.46 13.14
CA SER A 387 12.54 5.27 12.99
C SER A 387 11.85 5.23 11.64
N GLN A 388 11.57 6.41 11.07
CA GLN A 388 11.01 6.65 9.75
C GLN A 388 11.37 8.07 9.28
N PRO A 389 11.26 8.37 7.97
CA PRO A 389 11.63 9.69 7.46
C PRO A 389 10.93 10.82 8.23
N GLY A 390 11.74 11.72 8.80
CA GLY A 390 11.23 12.91 9.51
C GLY A 390 10.59 12.63 10.87
N SER A 391 10.81 11.45 11.47
CA SER A 391 10.32 11.20 12.84
C SER A 391 11.19 11.83 13.93
N TYR A 392 12.41 12.28 13.62
CA TYR A 392 13.23 13.05 14.56
C TYR A 392 14.15 14.03 13.81
N PRO A 393 13.59 15.08 13.16
CA PRO A 393 14.36 16.00 12.31
C PRO A 393 15.43 16.79 13.10
N ALA A 394 15.21 17.01 14.40
CA ALA A 394 16.14 17.73 15.28
C ALA A 394 17.40 16.91 15.65
N MET A 395 17.60 15.70 15.10
CA MET A 395 18.77 14.85 15.39
C MET A 395 20.09 15.60 15.18
N HIS A 396 20.18 16.36 14.09
CA HIS A 396 21.42 17.05 13.68
C HIS A 396 21.62 18.40 14.35
N GLU A 397 20.58 18.92 15.01
CA GLU A 397 20.64 20.16 15.81
C GLU A 397 21.20 19.91 17.22
N SER A 398 21.27 18.64 17.62
CA SER A 398 21.72 18.25 18.95
C SER A 398 23.24 18.44 19.13
N PRO A 399 23.69 18.87 20.32
CA PRO A 399 25.12 19.03 20.60
C PRO A 399 25.89 17.73 20.37
N GLN A 400 27.03 17.82 19.68
CA GLN A 400 27.93 16.69 19.43
C GLN A 400 28.84 16.43 20.64
N ASP A 401 28.21 16.19 21.79
CA ASP A 401 28.85 16.04 23.10
C ASP A 401 28.23 14.89 23.91
N ASP A 402 28.59 14.77 25.18
CA ASP A 402 27.96 13.85 26.13
C ASP A 402 26.47 14.16 26.29
N VAL A 403 25.64 13.20 25.90
CA VAL A 403 24.18 13.29 25.93
C VAL A 403 23.56 12.05 26.59
N VAL A 404 22.31 12.20 27.00
CA VAL A 404 21.41 11.11 27.34
C VAL A 404 20.34 11.04 26.27
N ILE A 405 20.28 9.91 25.57
CA ILE A 405 19.18 9.60 24.66
C ILE A 405 18.10 8.94 25.49
N THR A 406 16.89 9.48 25.45
CA THR A 406 15.74 8.88 26.13
C THR A 406 14.71 8.38 25.14
N GLY A 407 13.99 7.32 25.53
CA GLY A 407 12.87 6.80 24.74
C GLY A 407 13.26 6.11 23.42
N ALA A 408 14.52 5.82 23.15
CA ALA A 408 14.93 5.22 21.88
C ALA A 408 14.48 3.76 21.73
N LEU A 409 14.16 3.35 20.51
CA LEU A 409 13.75 1.98 20.18
C LEU A 409 15.01 1.11 19.88
N PRO A 410 15.31 0.05 20.65
CA PRO A 410 16.51 -0.76 20.42
C PRO A 410 16.31 -1.78 19.29
N GLY A 411 17.24 -1.88 18.36
CA GLY A 411 17.16 -2.89 17.30
C GLY A 411 18.50 -3.23 16.67
N VAL A 412 18.45 -3.87 15.50
CA VAL A 412 19.64 -4.30 14.76
C VAL A 412 19.45 -4.14 13.27
N TRP A 413 20.46 -3.70 12.55
CA TRP A 413 20.44 -3.79 11.10
C TRP A 413 21.81 -4.18 10.58
N ARG A 414 21.84 -5.12 9.63
CA ARG A 414 23.09 -5.70 9.10
C ARG A 414 24.02 -6.15 10.23
N ARG A 415 23.43 -6.76 11.27
CA ARG A 415 24.11 -7.26 12.49
C ARG A 415 24.77 -6.18 13.36
N GLN A 416 24.50 -4.90 13.10
CA GLN A 416 24.96 -3.78 13.93
C GLN A 416 23.82 -3.30 14.83
N PRO A 417 24.03 -3.15 16.15
CA PRO A 417 23.04 -2.56 17.04
C PRO A 417 22.65 -1.15 16.58
N ARG A 418 21.38 -0.82 16.76
CA ARG A 418 20.81 0.48 16.41
C ARG A 418 19.87 0.97 17.51
N LEU A 419 19.75 2.29 17.57
CA LEU A 419 18.73 2.99 18.32
C LEU A 419 17.93 3.84 17.34
N TYR A 420 16.64 3.58 17.25
CA TYR A 420 15.75 4.35 16.40
C TYR A 420 15.08 5.45 17.21
N LEU A 421 15.08 6.68 16.68
CA LEU A 421 14.46 7.85 17.30
C LEU A 421 13.16 8.21 16.58
N ASP A 422 12.16 8.59 17.35
CA ASP A 422 10.85 9.06 16.91
C ASP A 422 10.39 10.23 17.79
N GLU A 423 9.16 10.72 17.60
CA GLU A 423 8.61 11.84 18.37
C GLU A 423 8.51 11.57 19.89
N ASN A 424 8.64 10.32 20.32
CA ASN A 424 8.66 9.91 21.73
C ASN A 424 10.09 9.74 22.28
N SER A 425 11.09 10.10 21.49
CA SER A 425 12.50 10.07 21.84
C SER A 425 13.02 11.48 22.12
N SER A 426 14.13 11.59 22.83
CA SER A 426 14.80 12.87 23.05
C SER A 426 16.32 12.70 23.15
N ILE A 427 17.06 13.73 22.75
CA ILE A 427 18.49 13.88 23.00
C ILE A 427 18.65 15.02 24.01
N GLU A 428 19.04 14.69 25.23
CA GLU A 428 19.11 15.60 26.37
C GLU A 428 20.55 15.72 26.90
N ALA A 429 20.93 16.84 27.51
CA ALA A 429 22.23 16.97 28.16
C ALA A 429 22.33 16.07 29.43
N SER A 430 21.22 15.91 30.15
CA SER A 430 21.12 15.05 31.33
C SER A 430 19.69 14.58 31.54
N SER A 431 19.51 13.37 32.08
CA SER A 431 18.19 12.80 32.38
C SER A 431 18.29 11.89 33.61
N GLU A 432 17.26 11.90 34.46
CA GLU A 432 17.14 11.01 35.64
C GLU A 432 16.54 9.63 35.30
N LYS A 433 16.23 9.39 34.02
CA LYS A 433 15.66 8.11 33.57
C LYS A 433 16.66 6.96 33.73
N LYS A 434 16.15 5.78 34.09
CA LYS A 434 16.95 4.55 34.21
C LYS A 434 17.68 4.25 32.90
N LEU A 435 19.01 4.15 32.99
CA LEU A 435 19.89 3.89 31.84
C LEU A 435 20.06 2.40 31.56
N THR A 436 20.11 2.06 30.27
CA THR A 436 20.52 0.78 29.73
C THR A 436 21.98 0.89 29.30
N ARG A 437 22.84 -0.03 29.76
CA ARG A 437 24.24 -0.08 29.30
C ARG A 437 24.28 -0.45 27.81
N MET A 438 25.08 0.26 27.01
CA MET A 438 25.17 0.06 25.56
C MET A 438 25.45 -1.40 25.13
N GLY A 439 26.30 -2.11 25.89
CA GLY A 439 26.60 -3.53 25.63
C GLY A 439 25.47 -4.51 26.02
N MET A 440 24.42 -4.03 26.68
CA MET A 440 23.26 -4.82 27.13
C MET A 440 22.01 -4.51 26.29
N LEU A 441 22.15 -3.78 25.18
CA LEU A 441 21.04 -3.55 24.26
C LEU A 441 20.50 -4.88 23.76
N ARG A 442 19.25 -5.18 24.10
CA ARG A 442 18.55 -6.33 23.53
C ARG A 442 18.26 -6.02 22.07
N THR A 443 18.87 -6.77 21.17
CA THR A 443 18.69 -6.63 19.72
C THR A 443 18.00 -7.83 19.08
N LYS A 444 17.77 -8.89 19.87
CA LYS A 444 17.14 -10.12 19.43
C LYS A 444 16.15 -10.62 20.49
N ALA A 445 15.18 -11.39 20.04
CA ALA A 445 14.21 -12.04 20.92
C ALA A 445 14.08 -13.53 20.60
N ASN A 446 13.82 -14.31 21.64
CA ASN A 446 13.33 -15.68 21.55
C ASN A 446 11.86 -15.64 21.93
N VAL A 447 10.98 -15.92 20.99
CA VAL A 447 9.53 -15.81 21.20
C VAL A 447 8.83 -17.04 20.65
N MET A 448 7.65 -17.32 21.18
CA MET A 448 6.77 -18.33 20.62
C MET A 448 5.34 -17.82 20.64
N GLY A 449 4.55 -18.26 19.68
CA GLY A 449 3.17 -17.84 19.55
C GLY A 449 2.41 -18.69 18.55
N VAL A 450 1.11 -18.45 18.44
CA VAL A 450 0.26 -18.96 17.37
C VAL A 450 0.21 -17.96 16.23
N VAL A 451 0.24 -18.45 15.00
CA VAL A 451 0.09 -17.62 13.81
C VAL A 451 -1.37 -17.22 13.63
N LEU A 452 -1.66 -15.91 13.61
CA LEU A 452 -3.00 -15.40 13.32
C LEU A 452 -3.23 -15.17 11.82
N SER A 453 -2.24 -14.58 11.15
CA SER A 453 -2.30 -14.27 9.73
C SER A 453 -0.97 -14.49 9.06
N CYS A 454 -0.96 -14.84 7.77
CA CYS A 454 0.24 -14.88 6.94
C CYS A 454 -0.03 -14.36 5.53
N SER A 455 1.01 -13.83 4.89
CA SER A 455 0.95 -13.34 3.51
C SER A 455 2.34 -13.35 2.86
N LYS A 456 2.35 -13.49 1.53
CA LYS A 456 3.55 -13.31 0.70
C LYS A 456 3.24 -12.32 -0.41
N ARG A 457 4.23 -11.47 -0.70
CA ARG A 457 4.17 -10.50 -1.79
C ARG A 457 5.47 -10.56 -2.56
N ASP A 458 5.34 -10.48 -3.87
CA ASP A 458 6.44 -10.43 -4.81
C ASP A 458 6.20 -9.28 -5.79
N GLY A 459 7.28 -8.76 -6.36
CA GLY A 459 7.19 -7.73 -7.37
C GLY A 459 8.53 -7.45 -8.02
N ARG A 460 8.57 -6.42 -8.85
CA ARG A 460 9.81 -5.91 -9.46
C ARG A 460 10.02 -4.47 -9.04
N ARG A 461 11.29 -4.11 -8.87
CA ARG A 461 11.71 -2.72 -8.65
C ARG A 461 11.75 -1.97 -9.98
N SER A 462 11.85 -0.64 -9.93
CA SER A 462 12.03 0.21 -11.12
C SER A 462 13.28 -0.17 -11.93
N ASP A 463 14.35 -0.61 -11.26
CA ASP A 463 15.58 -1.16 -11.88
C ASP A 463 15.43 -2.58 -12.45
N GLY A 464 14.21 -3.15 -12.42
CA GLY A 464 13.89 -4.49 -12.92
C GLY A 464 14.22 -5.65 -11.97
N ARG A 465 14.90 -5.40 -10.84
CA ARG A 465 15.27 -6.46 -9.88
C ARG A 465 14.03 -6.99 -9.15
N PRO A 466 13.88 -8.32 -9.00
CA PRO A 466 12.76 -8.89 -8.24
C PRO A 466 12.92 -8.58 -6.75
N TRP A 467 11.79 -8.46 -6.06
CA TRP A 467 11.73 -8.41 -4.61
C TRP A 467 10.63 -9.33 -4.10
N SER A 468 10.85 -9.90 -2.92
CA SER A 468 9.91 -10.77 -2.23
C SER A 468 9.90 -10.42 -0.75
N MET A 469 8.71 -10.37 -0.17
CA MET A 469 8.48 -10.18 1.26
C MET A 469 7.43 -11.19 1.72
N MET A 470 7.74 -11.92 2.77
CA MET A 470 6.77 -12.73 3.49
C MET A 470 6.57 -12.15 4.89
N SER A 471 5.33 -12.09 5.35
CA SER A 471 4.99 -11.67 6.71
C SER A 471 3.97 -12.59 7.35
N PHE A 472 4.04 -12.74 8.66
CA PHE A 472 3.02 -13.41 9.46
C PHE A 472 2.92 -12.76 10.85
N HIS A 473 1.79 -12.92 11.52
CA HIS A 473 1.53 -12.29 12.81
C HIS A 473 1.50 -13.35 13.91
N LEU A 474 2.40 -13.20 14.87
CA LEU A 474 2.58 -14.13 15.97
C LEU A 474 1.85 -13.59 17.21
N TRP A 475 0.93 -14.38 17.78
CA TRP A 475 0.19 -14.06 18.98
C TRP A 475 0.58 -14.97 20.14
N ASP A 476 0.95 -14.39 21.27
CA ASP A 476 1.48 -15.12 22.43
C ASP A 476 0.41 -15.41 23.52
N GLY A 477 -0.84 -15.06 23.27
CA GLY A 477 -1.94 -15.10 24.24
C GLY A 477 -2.37 -13.73 24.75
N GLU A 478 -1.48 -12.72 24.69
CA GLU A 478 -1.75 -11.35 25.17
C GLU A 478 -1.50 -10.31 24.08
N ARG A 479 -0.44 -10.48 23.28
CA ARG A 479 0.06 -9.49 22.32
C ARG A 479 0.29 -10.12 20.95
N VAL A 480 0.31 -9.27 19.93
CA VAL A 480 0.65 -9.64 18.56
C VAL A 480 1.89 -8.91 18.07
N ALA A 481 2.76 -9.61 17.35
CA ALA A 481 3.92 -9.02 16.68
C ALA A 481 3.99 -9.46 15.22
N GLU A 482 4.29 -8.52 14.33
CA GLU A 482 4.56 -8.81 12.93
C GLU A 482 5.94 -9.44 12.79
N VAL A 483 6.00 -10.61 12.15
CA VAL A 483 7.22 -11.29 11.75
C VAL A 483 7.42 -11.11 10.26
N VAL A 484 8.62 -10.73 9.82
CA VAL A 484 8.90 -10.48 8.40
C VAL A 484 10.19 -11.14 7.92
N ALA A 485 10.17 -11.61 6.67
CA ALA A 485 11.33 -12.11 5.95
C ALA A 485 11.38 -11.51 4.53
N PHE A 486 12.60 -11.30 4.04
CA PHE A 486 12.86 -10.68 2.74
C PHE A 486 13.76 -11.55 1.88
N GLY A 487 13.46 -11.62 0.59
CA GLY A 487 14.31 -12.28 -0.41
C GLY A 487 14.78 -13.66 0.04
N SER A 488 16.11 -13.86 0.11
CA SER A 488 16.72 -15.16 0.45
C SER A 488 16.48 -15.64 1.88
N ALA A 489 15.89 -14.83 2.76
CA ALA A 489 15.44 -15.29 4.08
C ALA A 489 14.16 -16.12 4.02
N ILE A 490 13.41 -16.04 2.93
CA ILE A 490 12.18 -16.81 2.72
C ILE A 490 12.57 -18.21 2.23
N ASN A 491 12.23 -19.25 2.99
CA ASN A 491 12.52 -20.65 2.67
C ASN A 491 11.26 -21.52 2.73
N GLY A 492 11.36 -22.80 2.33
CA GLY A 492 10.23 -23.72 2.28
C GLY A 492 9.52 -23.92 3.62
N THR A 493 10.27 -23.91 4.74
CA THR A 493 9.68 -23.96 6.09
C THR A 493 8.83 -22.74 6.37
N MET A 494 9.26 -21.54 5.98
CA MET A 494 8.42 -20.35 6.13
C MET A 494 7.18 -20.45 5.24
N LEU A 495 7.32 -20.87 3.99
CA LEU A 495 6.20 -20.97 3.06
C LEU A 495 5.14 -22.02 3.48
N SER A 496 5.47 -22.95 4.38
CA SER A 496 4.49 -23.89 4.92
C SER A 496 3.68 -23.35 6.10
N ILE A 497 3.98 -22.15 6.61
CA ILE A 497 3.27 -21.54 7.75
C ILE A 497 1.82 -21.22 7.39
N LYS A 498 0.89 -21.66 8.24
CA LYS A 498 -0.54 -21.36 8.16
C LYS A 498 -1.06 -20.78 9.46
N PRO A 499 -2.17 -20.00 9.43
CA PRO A 499 -2.86 -19.61 10.65
C PRO A 499 -3.21 -20.83 11.51
N GLY A 500 -3.01 -20.72 12.82
CA GLY A 500 -3.16 -21.81 13.79
C GLY A 500 -1.89 -22.60 14.09
N ASP A 501 -0.83 -22.48 13.26
CA ASP A 501 0.46 -23.09 13.59
C ASP A 501 1.09 -22.44 14.83
N VAL A 502 1.71 -23.26 15.69
CA VAL A 502 2.55 -22.76 16.78
C VAL A 502 3.97 -22.60 16.24
N VAL A 503 4.48 -21.37 16.24
CA VAL A 503 5.81 -21.05 15.75
C VAL A 503 6.71 -20.63 16.90
N LYS A 504 7.92 -21.18 16.93
CA LYS A 504 8.99 -20.79 17.84
C LYS A 504 10.10 -20.12 17.04
N LEU A 505 10.48 -18.92 17.48
CA LEU A 505 11.54 -18.12 16.88
C LEU A 505 12.68 -18.00 17.88
N THR A 506 13.87 -18.46 17.49
CA THR A 506 15.10 -18.25 18.26
C THR A 506 15.96 -17.23 17.54
N SER A 507 16.43 -16.22 18.28
CA SER A 507 17.29 -15.15 17.75
C SER A 507 16.66 -14.37 16.57
N ALA A 508 15.36 -14.07 16.65
CA ALA A 508 14.71 -13.12 15.73
C ALA A 508 15.25 -11.70 15.99
N GLU A 509 15.57 -10.97 14.93
CA GLU A 509 16.12 -9.62 15.01
C GLU A 509 15.02 -8.60 15.34
N LEU A 510 15.28 -7.70 16.31
CA LEU A 510 14.34 -6.64 16.64
C LEU A 510 14.40 -5.51 15.60
N GLY A 511 13.24 -5.16 15.06
CA GLY A 511 12.97 -3.97 14.26
C GLY A 511 11.72 -3.25 14.78
N TRP A 512 11.46 -2.08 14.23
CA TRP A 512 10.34 -1.24 14.64
C TRP A 512 9.64 -0.62 13.43
N ARG A 513 8.32 -0.46 13.53
CA ARG A 513 7.47 0.20 12.55
C ARG A 513 6.41 0.99 13.31
N GLU A 514 6.40 2.32 13.19
CA GLU A 514 5.45 3.20 13.90
C GLU A 514 5.42 2.90 15.41
N GLY A 515 6.59 2.74 16.04
CA GLY A 515 6.70 2.40 17.47
C GLY A 515 6.34 0.95 17.85
N LEU A 516 5.81 0.14 16.94
CA LEU A 516 5.48 -1.26 17.17
C LEU A 516 6.66 -2.18 16.84
N VAL A 517 6.85 -3.21 17.67
CA VAL A 517 7.90 -4.21 17.46
C VAL A 517 7.61 -5.05 16.21
N GLN A 518 8.64 -5.22 15.39
CA GLN A 518 8.67 -6.13 14.26
C GLN A 518 9.80 -7.13 14.43
N LEU A 519 9.51 -8.42 14.29
CA LEU A 519 10.47 -9.50 14.39
C LEU A 519 11.00 -9.83 12.99
N ARG A 520 12.28 -9.59 12.75
CA ARG A 520 12.90 -9.81 11.44
C ARG A 520 13.64 -11.14 11.41
N ILE A 521 13.42 -11.89 10.35
CA ILE A 521 14.11 -13.15 10.10
C ILE A 521 15.44 -12.86 9.37
N ASP A 522 16.54 -13.21 10.02
CA ASP A 522 17.86 -13.26 9.40
C ASP A 522 18.18 -14.70 9.00
N SER A 523 18.50 -14.91 7.72
CA SER A 523 18.68 -16.25 7.14
C SER A 523 19.82 -17.06 7.75
N ARG A 524 20.73 -16.43 8.49
CA ARG A 524 21.91 -17.08 9.08
C ARG A 524 21.75 -17.33 10.56
N THR A 525 21.00 -16.49 11.27
CA THR A 525 20.98 -16.49 12.73
C THR A 525 19.63 -16.78 13.34
N THR A 526 18.52 -16.54 12.63
CA THR A 526 17.19 -16.86 13.14
C THR A 526 16.86 -18.32 12.86
N ARG A 527 16.47 -19.07 13.90
CA ARG A 527 15.93 -20.43 13.76
C ARG A 527 14.42 -20.40 13.96
N ILE A 528 13.71 -21.16 13.14
CA ILE A 528 12.25 -21.27 13.14
C ILE A 528 11.89 -22.75 13.34
N GLU A 529 11.06 -23.03 14.32
CA GLU A 529 10.43 -24.35 14.49
C GLU A 529 8.92 -24.17 14.38
N ILE A 530 8.28 -25.04 13.58
CA ILE A 530 6.84 -25.04 13.38
C ILE A 530 6.29 -26.32 14.01
N LYS A 531 5.32 -26.16 14.89
CA LYS A 531 4.47 -27.25 15.36
C LYS A 531 3.09 -27.03 14.78
N SER A 532 2.81 -27.73 13.69
CA SER A 532 1.46 -27.80 13.13
C SER A 532 0.55 -28.56 14.09
N LYS A 533 -0.73 -28.16 14.16
CA LYS A 533 -1.73 -29.01 14.81
C LYS A 533 -1.78 -30.36 14.04
N PRO A 534 -1.89 -31.50 14.75
CA PRO A 534 -2.13 -32.79 14.14
C PRO A 534 -3.48 -32.83 13.40
#